data_AF-A0A7S2APB7-F1
#
_entry.id   AF-A0A7S2APB7-F1
#
_cell.length_a   1.000
_cell.length_b   1.000
_cell.length_c   1.000
_cell.angle_alpha   90.00
_cell.angle_beta   90.00
_cell.angle_gamma   90.00
#
_symmetry.space_group_name_H-M   'P 1'
#
loop_
_entity.id
_entity.type
_entity.pdbx_description
1 polymer ?
#
loop_
_entity_poly.entity_id
_entity_poly.type
_entity_poly.pdbx_seq_one_letter_code
_entity_poly.pdbx_strand_id
1 'polypeptide(L)'
;GALFSAGDGHAVQGDGEVCTTAVETGLLAKLRFTILPGKRLKSPRALTPTHIVSIGLSENLDEAQKLAMKDLLNWLNDADVAGYSTSESYRLASVAADMAVTQVVNQVKGVHLSFPRSLLPRESSLYAAPLDRKSRGGSTRTEL
;
A
#
# COMPACT_ATOMS: atom_id res chain seq x y z
N GLY A 1 3.20 -6.85 -21.06
CA GLY A 1 3.75 -7.29 -19.76
C GLY A 1 3.92 -6.14 -18.79
N ALA A 2 2.83 -5.46 -18.41
CA ALA A 2 2.75 -4.36 -17.41
C ALA A 2 3.66 -3.12 -17.57
N LEU A 3 4.76 -3.18 -18.32
CA LEU A 3 5.69 -2.06 -18.58
C LEU A 3 6.22 -1.39 -17.30
N PHE A 4 6.57 -2.20 -16.30
CA PHE A 4 7.07 -1.71 -15.02
C PHE A 4 8.41 -0.98 -15.17
N SER A 5 8.54 0.17 -14.50
CA SER A 5 9.78 0.93 -14.32
C SER A 5 9.80 1.54 -12.91
N ALA A 6 10.99 1.77 -12.35
CA ALA A 6 11.19 2.41 -11.05
C ALA A 6 12.52 3.18 -11.04
N GLY A 7 12.57 4.23 -10.22
CA GLY A 7 13.72 5.12 -9.99
C GLY A 7 13.46 5.94 -8.72
N ASP A 8 14.12 7.10 -8.60
CA ASP A 8 13.84 8.07 -7.52
C ASP A 8 14.08 7.50 -6.11
N GLY A 9 15.33 7.09 -5.86
CA GLY A 9 15.71 6.45 -4.60
C GLY A 9 15.95 7.49 -3.50
N HIS A 10 15.24 7.39 -2.38
CA HIS A 10 15.43 8.27 -1.22
C HIS A 10 15.98 7.49 -0.02
N ALA A 11 17.02 8.01 0.65
CA ALA A 11 17.53 7.43 1.90
C ALA A 11 16.63 7.78 3.09
N VAL A 12 16.03 8.97 3.08
CA VAL A 12 14.99 9.41 4.02
C VAL A 12 14.14 10.49 3.36
N GLN A 13 12.83 10.45 3.63
CA GLN A 13 11.85 11.44 3.23
C GLN A 13 10.81 11.58 4.35
N GLY A 14 10.39 12.81 4.64
CA GLY A 14 9.24 13.09 5.50
C GLY A 14 7.96 13.25 4.68
N ASP A 15 6.82 13.11 5.35
CA ASP A 15 5.52 13.40 4.76
C ASP A 15 5.48 14.83 4.18
N GLY A 16 4.96 14.96 2.97
CA GLY A 16 4.80 16.22 2.27
C GLY A 16 5.95 16.61 1.36
N GLU A 17 7.18 16.10 1.57
CA GLU A 17 8.35 16.43 0.73
C GLU A 17 8.52 17.94 0.53
N VAL A 18 8.33 18.72 1.61
CA VAL A 18 8.02 20.16 1.51
C VAL A 18 9.10 21.05 0.89
N CYS A 19 10.36 20.59 0.86
CA CYS A 19 11.48 21.29 0.22
C CYS A 19 11.81 20.72 -1.17
N THR A 20 10.82 20.10 -1.84
CA THR A 20 10.90 19.55 -3.20
C THR A 20 11.71 18.28 -3.36
N THR A 21 12.67 18.04 -2.46
CA THR A 21 13.61 16.92 -2.54
C THR A 21 13.63 16.16 -1.22
N ALA A 22 14.11 14.93 -1.29
CA ALA A 22 14.47 14.11 -0.16
C ALA A 22 16.00 14.01 -0.03
N VAL A 23 16.49 13.07 0.79
CA VAL A 23 17.91 12.68 0.71
C VAL A 23 18.06 11.72 -0.47
N GLU A 24 18.31 12.30 -1.64
CA GLU A 24 18.42 11.60 -2.93
C GLU A 24 19.61 10.62 -2.97
N THR A 25 19.38 9.42 -3.52
CA THR A 25 20.39 8.36 -3.64
C THR A 25 20.12 7.41 -4.81
N GLY A 26 21.15 6.66 -5.23
CA GLY A 26 20.98 5.54 -6.14
C GLY A 26 20.07 4.45 -5.55
N LEU A 27 19.23 3.85 -6.40
CA LEU A 27 18.32 2.77 -6.03
C LEU A 27 18.84 1.41 -6.55
N LEU A 28 18.98 0.45 -5.63
CA LEU A 28 19.18 -0.97 -5.97
C LEU A 28 18.06 -1.79 -5.31
N ALA A 29 17.17 -2.37 -6.12
CA ALA A 29 16.00 -3.10 -5.63
C ALA A 29 15.95 -4.55 -6.15
N LYS A 30 15.62 -5.48 -5.25
CA LYS A 30 15.27 -6.86 -5.60
C LYS A 30 13.76 -7.02 -5.55
N LEU A 31 13.12 -7.12 -6.71
CA LEU A 31 11.66 -7.15 -6.84
C LEU A 31 11.16 -8.51 -7.30
N ARG A 32 9.97 -8.90 -6.85
CA ARG A 32 9.22 -10.05 -7.36
C ARG A 32 7.90 -9.55 -7.92
N PHE A 33 7.62 -9.91 -9.16
CA PHE A 33 6.34 -9.60 -9.80
C PHE A 33 5.44 -10.83 -9.80
N THR A 34 4.17 -10.63 -9.50
CA THR A 34 3.16 -11.68 -9.54
C THR A 34 1.91 -11.09 -10.16
N ILE A 35 1.36 -11.78 -11.15
CA ILE A 35 0.08 -11.39 -11.75
C ILE A 35 -1.02 -11.89 -10.82
N LEU A 36 -1.95 -11.00 -10.45
CA LEU A 36 -3.15 -11.33 -9.70
C LEU A 36 -4.34 -11.36 -10.69
N PRO A 37 -4.75 -12.55 -11.19
CA PRO A 37 -5.84 -12.65 -12.16
C PRO A 37 -7.15 -12.12 -11.58
N GLY A 38 -7.98 -11.51 -12.43
CA GLY A 38 -9.29 -11.00 -12.03
C GLY A 38 -9.29 -9.77 -11.12
N LYS A 39 -8.16 -9.39 -10.51
CA LYS A 39 -8.07 -8.16 -9.72
C LYS A 39 -7.95 -6.94 -10.66
N ARG A 40 -8.68 -5.88 -10.33
CA ARG A 40 -8.70 -4.58 -11.03
C ARG A 40 -8.62 -3.48 -10.00
N LEU A 41 -7.50 -2.78 -9.97
CA LEU A 41 -7.30 -1.63 -9.10
C LEU A 41 -7.45 -0.34 -9.89
N LYS A 42 -8.11 0.65 -9.29
CA LYS A 42 -8.23 2.00 -9.86
C LYS A 42 -7.11 2.93 -9.39
N SER A 43 -6.51 2.60 -8.25
CA SER A 43 -5.46 3.38 -7.60
C SER A 43 -4.36 2.45 -7.09
N PRO A 44 -3.14 2.96 -6.88
CA PRO A 44 -2.09 2.24 -6.17
C PRO A 44 -2.51 1.92 -4.74
N ARG A 45 -2.10 0.74 -4.27
CA ARG A 45 -2.24 0.29 -2.88
C ARG A 45 -0.93 -0.30 -2.42
N ALA A 46 -0.61 -0.14 -1.14
CA ALA A 46 0.53 -0.81 -0.52
C ALA A 46 0.06 -1.67 0.66
N LEU A 47 0.82 -2.73 0.91
CA LEU A 47 0.64 -3.62 2.06
C LEU A 47 1.96 -3.67 2.82
N THR A 48 1.91 -3.33 4.09
CA THR A 48 3.04 -3.48 5.01
C THR A 48 2.78 -4.66 5.96
N PRO A 49 3.75 -5.08 6.80
CA PRO A 49 3.50 -6.10 7.80
C PRO A 49 2.31 -5.77 8.72
N THR A 50 2.06 -4.48 8.97
CA THR A 50 1.08 -4.03 9.98
C THR A 50 -0.10 -3.25 9.41
N HIS A 51 0.01 -2.67 8.22
CA HIS A 51 -1.01 -1.77 7.65
C HIS A 51 -1.35 -2.11 6.19
N ILE A 52 -2.60 -1.85 5.84
CA ILE A 52 -3.00 -1.62 4.46
C ILE A 52 -2.93 -0.12 4.18
N VAL A 53 -2.49 0.26 2.99
CA VAL A 53 -2.32 1.67 2.62
C VAL A 53 -3.01 1.96 1.29
N SER A 54 -4.00 2.85 1.31
CA SER A 54 -4.61 3.39 0.09
C SER A 54 -3.96 4.72 -0.29
N ILE A 55 -3.83 5.00 -1.58
CA ILE A 55 -3.17 6.21 -2.07
C ILE A 55 -4.10 6.92 -3.05
N GLY A 56 -4.31 8.21 -2.81
CA GLY A 56 -5.02 9.11 -3.69
C GLY A 56 -4.06 10.13 -4.30
N LEU A 57 -4.20 10.35 -5.60
CA LEU A 57 -3.34 11.21 -6.40
C LEU A 57 -4.21 12.19 -7.18
N SER A 58 -3.93 13.49 -7.04
CA SER A 58 -4.64 14.55 -7.77
C SER A 58 -3.85 15.85 -7.74
N GLU A 59 -4.01 16.71 -8.75
CA GLU A 59 -3.47 18.08 -8.73
C GLU A 59 -4.01 18.92 -7.55
N ASN A 60 -5.18 18.54 -7.04
CA ASN A 60 -5.81 19.12 -5.86
C ASN A 60 -5.70 18.17 -4.65
N LEU A 61 -5.16 18.67 -3.54
CA LEU A 61 -4.94 17.87 -2.33
C LEU A 61 -6.24 17.41 -1.69
N ASP A 62 -7.31 18.22 -1.75
CA ASP A 62 -8.64 17.86 -1.26
C ASP A 62 -9.27 16.71 -2.07
N GLU A 63 -9.00 16.66 -3.37
CA GLU A 63 -9.43 15.54 -4.20
C GLU A 63 -8.55 14.31 -3.96
N ALA A 64 -7.24 14.49 -3.72
CA ALA A 64 -6.34 13.39 -3.39
C ALA A 64 -6.79 12.68 -2.09
N GLN A 65 -7.14 13.40 -1.03
CA GLN A 65 -7.67 12.78 0.20
C GLN A 65 -8.98 12.02 -0.02
N LYS A 66 -9.91 12.55 -0.84
CA LYS A 66 -11.19 11.89 -1.15
C LYS A 66 -10.96 10.60 -1.92
N LEU A 67 -10.03 10.61 -2.87
CA LEU A 67 -9.66 9.41 -3.64
C LEU A 67 -9.01 8.35 -2.75
N ALA A 68 -8.10 8.75 -1.87
CA ALA A 68 -7.46 7.84 -0.92
C ALA A 68 -8.48 7.20 0.03
N MET A 69 -9.39 8.01 0.61
CA MET A 69 -10.45 7.52 1.49
C MET A 69 -11.41 6.58 0.73
N LYS A 70 -11.88 6.98 -0.45
CA LYS A 70 -12.76 6.15 -1.27
C LYS A 70 -12.12 4.79 -1.60
N ASP A 71 -10.83 4.77 -1.90
CA ASP A 71 -10.13 3.53 -2.18
C ASP A 71 -9.97 2.65 -0.93
N LEU A 72 -9.68 3.22 0.24
CA LEU A 72 -9.67 2.49 1.51
C LEU A 72 -11.04 1.83 1.78
N LEU A 73 -12.12 2.58 1.63
CA LEU A 73 -13.47 2.05 1.83
C LEU A 73 -13.82 0.94 0.84
N ASN A 74 -13.44 1.08 -0.43
CA ASN A 74 -13.60 -0.02 -1.39
C ASN A 74 -12.80 -1.26 -0.96
N TRP A 75 -11.64 -1.07 -0.33
CA TRP A 75 -10.82 -2.17 0.16
C TRP A 75 -11.46 -2.86 1.38
N LEU A 76 -12.01 -2.10 2.32
CA LEU A 76 -12.71 -2.61 3.49
C LEU A 76 -14.06 -3.26 3.15
N ASN A 77 -14.74 -2.76 2.12
CA ASN A 77 -15.99 -3.34 1.63
C ASN A 77 -15.78 -4.59 0.77
N ASP A 78 -14.56 -4.85 0.27
CA ASP A 78 -14.26 -6.04 -0.53
C ASP A 78 -14.43 -7.29 0.34
N ALA A 79 -15.33 -8.19 -0.10
CA ALA A 79 -15.67 -9.41 0.61
C ALA A 79 -14.48 -10.36 0.80
N ASP A 80 -13.51 -10.34 -0.11
CA ASP A 80 -12.28 -11.14 0.01
C ASP A 80 -11.31 -10.57 1.05
N VAL A 81 -11.52 -9.31 1.48
CA VAL A 81 -10.58 -8.58 2.34
C VAL A 81 -11.16 -8.37 3.72
N ALA A 82 -12.32 -7.74 3.84
CA ALA A 82 -12.99 -7.51 5.11
C ALA A 82 -14.51 -7.68 5.04
N GLY A 83 -15.14 -7.35 3.91
CA GLY A 83 -16.58 -7.50 3.72
C GLY A 83 -17.44 -6.63 4.65
N TYR A 84 -16.87 -5.55 5.19
CA TYR A 84 -17.61 -4.60 6.01
C TYR A 84 -18.64 -3.85 5.17
N SER A 85 -19.77 -3.49 5.79
CA SER A 85 -20.71 -2.59 5.16
C SER A 85 -20.08 -1.20 5.00
N THR A 86 -20.58 -0.40 4.05
CA THR A 86 -20.07 0.96 3.82
C THR A 86 -20.08 1.81 5.10
N SER A 87 -21.12 1.70 5.93
CA SER A 87 -21.23 2.47 7.17
C SER A 87 -20.22 2.01 8.23
N GLU A 88 -19.98 0.71 8.35
CA GLU A 88 -18.94 0.16 9.23
C GLU A 88 -17.55 0.60 8.76
N SER A 89 -17.25 0.48 7.47
CA SER A 89 -15.97 0.91 6.89
C SER A 89 -15.69 2.39 7.16
N TYR A 90 -16.69 3.27 6.98
CA TYR A 90 -16.53 4.70 7.28
C TYR A 90 -16.27 4.97 8.75
N ARG A 91 -17.05 4.35 9.65
CA ARG A 91 -16.90 4.55 11.10
C ARG A 91 -15.54 4.03 11.57
N LEU A 92 -15.13 2.87 11.10
CA LEU A 92 -13.88 2.23 11.47
C LEU A 92 -12.69 3.02 10.92
N ALA A 93 -12.72 3.43 9.65
CA ALA A 93 -11.69 4.28 9.07
C ALA A 93 -11.57 5.61 9.83
N SER A 94 -12.68 6.22 10.25
CA SER A 94 -12.67 7.50 10.97
C SER A 94 -11.97 7.45 12.34
N VAL A 95 -11.89 6.27 12.97
CA VAL A 95 -11.28 6.12 14.31
C VAL A 95 -9.95 5.39 14.30
N ALA A 96 -9.65 4.65 13.23
CA ALA A 96 -8.49 3.77 13.17
C ALA A 96 -7.58 3.98 11.96
N ALA A 97 -7.99 4.74 10.94
CA ALA A 97 -7.11 5.08 9.84
C ALA A 97 -6.35 6.39 10.14
N ASP A 98 -5.05 6.37 9.89
CA ASP A 98 -4.23 7.58 9.88
C ASP A 98 -4.16 8.11 8.45
N MET A 99 -4.45 9.41 8.27
CA MET A 99 -4.31 10.09 6.98
C MET A 99 -3.09 11.00 7.00
N ALA A 100 -2.22 10.85 6.01
CA ALA A 100 -1.02 11.68 5.87
C ALA A 100 -0.80 12.10 4.42
N VAL A 101 -0.13 13.24 4.25
CA VAL A 101 0.21 13.77 2.94
C VAL A 101 1.51 13.13 2.46
N THR A 102 1.45 12.40 1.34
CA THR A 102 2.64 11.75 0.76
C THR A 102 3.63 12.79 0.23
N GLN A 103 3.16 13.72 -0.60
CA GLN A 103 3.92 14.85 -1.12
C GLN A 103 2.99 15.96 -1.65
N VAL A 104 3.47 17.21 -1.68
CA VAL A 104 2.72 18.38 -2.21
C VAL A 104 3.42 19.13 -3.33
N VAL A 105 4.64 18.74 -3.68
CA VAL A 105 5.58 19.53 -4.50
C VAL A 105 5.51 19.21 -5.99
N ASN A 106 4.93 18.06 -6.36
CA ASN A 106 4.74 17.68 -7.75
C ASN A 106 3.44 18.28 -8.33
N GLN A 107 3.31 18.24 -9.66
CA GLN A 107 2.07 18.65 -10.34
C GLN A 107 0.84 17.89 -9.81
N VAL A 108 1.02 16.58 -9.59
CA VAL A 108 0.03 15.72 -8.93
C VAL A 108 0.49 15.53 -7.49
N LYS A 109 -0.37 15.85 -6.53
CA LYS A 109 -0.14 15.71 -5.08
C LYS A 109 -0.62 14.35 -4.60
N GLY A 110 -0.08 13.88 -3.48
CA GLY A 110 -0.42 12.58 -2.91
C GLY A 110 -0.89 12.64 -1.47
N VAL A 111 -1.95 11.89 -1.16
CA VAL A 111 -2.42 11.60 0.20
C VAL A 111 -2.53 10.09 0.34
N HIS A 112 -2.15 9.55 1.49
CA HIS A 112 -2.33 8.14 1.80
C HIS A 112 -3.08 7.96 3.12
N LEU A 113 -3.86 6.88 3.21
CA LEU A 113 -4.43 6.42 4.47
C LEU A 113 -3.81 5.08 4.83
N SER A 114 -3.31 4.98 6.05
CA SER A 114 -2.82 3.75 6.66
C SER A 114 -3.88 3.20 7.61
N PHE A 115 -4.28 1.94 7.41
CA PHE A 115 -5.26 1.27 8.25
C PHE A 115 -4.68 -0.03 8.83
N PRO A 116 -4.80 -0.27 10.14
CA PRO A 116 -4.14 -1.39 10.80
C PRO A 116 -4.75 -2.72 10.36
N ARG A 117 -3.89 -3.63 9.91
CA ARG A 117 -4.28 -4.97 9.47
C ARG A 117 -4.94 -5.77 10.58
N SER A 118 -4.55 -5.56 11.84
CA SER A 118 -5.12 -6.26 13.00
C SER A 118 -6.63 -6.06 13.15
N LEU A 119 -7.20 -5.03 12.51
CA LEU A 119 -8.65 -4.80 12.48
C LEU A 119 -9.34 -5.48 11.31
N LEU A 120 -8.64 -6.19 10.42
CA LEU A 120 -9.23 -7.00 9.36
C LEU A 120 -9.63 -8.39 9.90
N PRO A 121 -10.66 -9.04 9.33
CA PRO A 121 -11.01 -10.42 9.69
C PRO A 121 -9.86 -11.39 9.47
N ARG A 122 -9.73 -12.42 10.32
CA ARG A 122 -8.61 -13.37 10.26
C ARG A 122 -8.54 -14.13 8.93
N GLU A 123 -9.69 -14.31 8.30
CA GLU A 123 -9.88 -14.98 7.02
C GLU A 123 -9.56 -14.09 5.82
N SER A 124 -9.18 -12.82 6.05
CA SER A 124 -8.81 -11.88 5.00
C SER A 124 -7.78 -12.49 4.04
N SER A 125 -8.05 -12.39 2.74
CA SER A 125 -7.11 -12.85 1.70
C SER A 125 -5.74 -12.18 1.79
N LEU A 126 -5.63 -11.03 2.46
CA LEU A 126 -4.37 -10.32 2.69
C LEU A 126 -3.43 -11.03 3.68
N TYR A 127 -3.93 -12.00 4.46
CA TYR A 127 -3.09 -12.87 5.30
C TYR A 127 -2.58 -14.11 4.56
N ALA A 128 -3.30 -14.56 3.54
CA ALA A 128 -2.90 -15.70 2.70
C ALA A 128 -1.88 -15.33 1.62
N ALA A 129 -1.77 -14.03 1.27
CA ALA A 129 -0.77 -13.54 0.33
C ALA A 129 0.65 -13.84 0.86
N PRO A 130 1.56 -14.39 0.05
CA PRO A 130 2.86 -14.85 0.50
C PRO A 130 3.79 -13.66 0.84
N LEU A 131 3.65 -13.12 2.04
CA LEU A 131 4.69 -12.37 2.70
C LEU A 131 5.61 -13.42 3.36
N ASP A 132 6.65 -13.81 2.63
CA ASP A 132 7.75 -14.66 3.11
C ASP A 132 7.44 -16.17 3.33
N ARG A 133 7.57 -16.98 2.26
CA ARG A 133 8.01 -18.38 2.45
C ARG A 133 9.51 -18.34 2.69
N LYS A 134 9.94 -18.34 3.95
CA LYS A 134 11.28 -18.83 4.30
C LYS A 134 11.46 -20.17 3.60
N SER A 135 12.52 -20.29 2.81
CA SER A 135 12.97 -21.58 2.28
C SER A 135 13.06 -22.56 3.44
N ARG A 136 12.14 -23.53 3.49
CA ARG A 136 12.39 -24.80 4.16
C ARG A 136 13.47 -25.51 3.34
N GLY A 137 14.70 -25.02 3.46
CA GLY A 137 15.90 -25.71 3.01
C GLY A 137 16.19 -26.78 4.05
N GLY A 138 15.65 -27.97 3.81
CA GLY A 138 16.15 -29.17 4.47
C GLY A 138 17.65 -29.27 4.21
N SER A 139 18.40 -29.39 5.30
CA SER A 139 19.79 -29.86 5.25
C SER A 139 19.80 -31.25 4.62
N THR A 140 20.18 -31.34 3.36
CA THR A 140 20.81 -32.55 2.82
C THR A 140 22.26 -32.23 2.54
N ARG A 141 23.08 -32.64 3.51
CA ARG A 141 24.49 -32.97 3.36
C ARG A 141 24.65 -33.92 2.17
N THR A 142 25.48 -33.57 1.21
CA THR A 142 26.21 -34.56 0.41
C THR A 142 27.62 -34.03 0.28
N GLU A 143 28.53 -34.64 1.04
CA GLU A 143 29.96 -34.63 0.77
C GLU A 143 30.18 -35.36 -0.56
N LEU A 144 30.91 -34.73 -1.48
CA LEU A 144 31.99 -35.30 -2.29
C LEU A 144 32.82 -34.12 -2.83
#